data_AF-A0A929UGL8-F1
#
_entry.id   AF-A0A929UGL8-F1
#
_cell.length_a   1.000
_cell.length_b   1.000
_cell.length_c   1.000
_cell.angle_alpha   90.00
_cell.angle_beta   90.00
_cell.angle_gamma   90.00
#
_symmetry.space_group_name_H-M   'P 1'
#
loop_
_entity.id
_entity.type
_entity.pdbx_description
1 polymer ?
#
loop_
_entity_poly.entity_id
_entity_poly.type
_entity_poly.pdbx_seq_one_letter_code
_entity_poly.pdbx_strand_id
1 'polypeptide(L)'
;MREETRKGRIFWIFVLALLLLIPICSLIALCLGPFRIAPLRVIEEFLSSQKAGSAQYNVRRVLFYIRLPRILMSLVAGAGLATAGAAFQSLFGNPLATPDTLG
;
A
#
# COMPACT_ATOMS: atom_id res chain seq x y z
N MET A 1 -20.52 -15.69 26.18
CA MET A 1 -20.17 -14.25 26.21
C MET A 1 -18.68 -13.91 26.09
N ARG A 2 -17.71 -14.73 26.54
CA ARG A 2 -16.26 -14.45 26.36
C ARG A 2 -15.69 -14.75 24.95
N GLU A 3 -16.39 -15.58 24.17
CA GLU A 3 -15.98 -15.99 22.81
C GLU A 3 -16.17 -14.86 21.77
N GLU A 4 -17.23 -14.05 21.87
CA GLU A 4 -17.51 -12.98 20.90
C GLU A 4 -16.53 -11.80 21.03
N THR A 5 -16.09 -11.47 22.24
CA THR A 5 -15.12 -10.39 22.47
C THR A 5 -13.71 -10.76 21.97
N ARG A 6 -13.36 -12.05 21.95
CA ARG A 6 -12.09 -12.55 21.40
C ARG A 6 -12.03 -12.43 19.88
N LYS A 7 -13.14 -12.72 19.17
CA LYS A 7 -13.22 -12.55 17.71
C LYS A 7 -13.07 -11.09 17.29
N GLY A 8 -13.74 -10.17 18.00
CA GLY A 8 -13.61 -8.73 17.76
C GLY A 8 -12.18 -8.21 17.95
N ARG A 9 -11.49 -8.64 19.01
CA ARG A 9 -10.08 -8.26 19.25
C ARG A 9 -9.14 -8.76 18.15
N ILE A 10 -9.28 -10.00 17.70
CA ILE A 10 -8.45 -10.56 16.63
C ILE A 10 -8.67 -9.80 15.32
N PHE A 11 -9.93 -9.50 14.99
CA PHE A 11 -10.26 -8.68 13.82
C PHE A 11 -9.56 -7.31 13.85
N TRP A 12 -9.64 -6.59 14.98
CA TRP A 12 -8.99 -5.29 15.12
C TRP A 12 -7.45 -5.38 15.08
N ILE A 13 -6.86 -6.44 15.62
CA ILE A 13 -5.42 -6.68 15.50
C ILE A 13 -5.03 -6.88 14.03
N PHE A 14 -5.83 -7.65 13.27
CA PHE A 14 -5.60 -7.85 11.83
C PHE A 14 -5.72 -6.54 11.04
N VAL A 15 -6.75 -5.73 11.33
CA VAL A 15 -6.93 -4.41 10.70
C VAL A 15 -5.74 -3.50 11.01
N LEU A 16 -5.30 -3.44 12.27
CA LEU A 16 -4.15 -2.63 12.68
C LEU A 16 -2.85 -3.11 12.02
N ALA A 17 -2.65 -4.42 11.93
CA ALA A 17 -1.50 -5.00 11.25
C ALA A 17 -1.48 -4.63 9.76
N LEU A 18 -2.61 -4.71 9.06
CA LEU A 18 -2.72 -4.32 7.66
C LEU A 18 -2.48 -2.81 7.47
N LEU A 19 -3.04 -1.99 8.35
CA LEU A 19 -2.85 -0.53 8.35
C LEU A 19 -1.37 -0.15 8.54
N LEU A 20 -0.62 -0.89 9.37
CA LEU A 20 0.81 -0.72 9.56
C LEU A 20 1.65 -1.28 8.41
N LEU A 21 1.19 -2.34 7.74
CA LEU A 21 1.90 -2.97 6.64
C LEU A 21 1.97 -2.08 5.39
N ILE A 22 0.90 -1.35 5.08
CA ILE A 22 0.80 -0.45 3.93
C ILE A 22 1.92 0.61 3.90
N PRO A 23 2.17 1.40 4.96
CA PRO A 23 3.24 2.39 4.96
C PRO A 23 4.62 1.75 4.93
N ILE A 24 4.82 0.58 5.56
CA ILE A 24 6.10 -0.15 5.52
C ILE A 24 6.41 -0.59 4.08
N CYS A 25 5.44 -1.23 3.39
CA CYS A 25 5.60 -1.60 1.98
C CYS A 25 5.81 -0.39 1.08
N SER A 26 5.11 0.72 1.34
CA SER A 26 5.29 1.97 0.59
C SER A 26 6.70 2.54 0.78
N LEU A 27 7.25 2.49 2.00
CA LEU A 27 8.61 2.93 2.28
C LEU A 27 9.65 2.06 1.56
N ILE A 28 9.45 0.73 1.54
CA ILE A 28 10.30 -0.21 0.82
C ILE A 28 10.23 0.06 -0.69
N ALA A 29 9.03 0.26 -1.25
CA ALA A 29 8.82 0.60 -2.67
C ALA A 29 9.47 1.95 -3.03
N LEU A 30 9.49 2.91 -2.10
CA LEU A 30 10.21 4.18 -2.26
C LEU A 30 11.74 4.01 -2.18
N CYS A 31 12.26 3.00 -1.48
CA CYS A 31 13.69 2.72 -1.39
C CYS A 31 14.21 1.88 -2.58
N LEU A 32 13.37 1.03 -3.16
CA LEU A 32 13.72 0.17 -4.30
C LEU A 32 13.70 0.97 -5.61
N GLY A 33 14.88 1.11 -6.24
CA GLY A 33 15.02 1.72 -7.55
C GLY A 33 16.49 1.85 -7.98
N PRO A 34 16.75 2.26 -9.24
CA PRO A 34 18.10 2.34 -9.79
C PRO A 34 19.01 3.34 -9.03
N PHE A 35 18.40 4.34 -8.40
CA PHE A 35 19.06 5.21 -7.44
C PHE A 35 18.75 4.69 -6.03
N ARG A 36 19.78 4.23 -5.31
CA ARG A 36 19.70 3.91 -3.88
C ARG A 36 19.48 5.21 -3.12
N ILE A 37 18.25 5.43 -2.66
CA ILE A 37 17.90 6.57 -1.81
C ILE A 37 17.76 6.04 -0.40
N ALA A 38 18.55 6.57 0.54
CA ALA A 38 18.44 6.18 1.94
C ALA A 38 17.05 6.60 2.49
N PRO A 39 16.38 5.78 3.32
CA PRO A 39 15.05 6.09 3.84
C PRO A 39 15.01 7.41 4.64
N LEU A 40 16.11 7.76 5.34
CA LEU A 40 16.28 9.06 5.98
C LEU A 40 16.16 10.23 5.00
N ARG A 41 16.69 10.09 3.77
CA ARG A 41 16.59 11.13 2.72
C ARG A 41 15.17 11.30 2.21
N VAL A 42 14.37 10.24 2.19
CA VAL A 42 12.95 10.33 1.79
C VAL A 42 12.16 11.15 2.82
N ILE A 43 12.42 10.91 4.11
CA ILE A 43 11.80 11.66 5.22
C ILE A 43 12.27 13.11 5.21
N GLU A 44 13.58 13.35 5.03
CA GLU A 44 14.13 14.70 4.87
C GLU A 44 13.52 15.41 3.66
N GLU A 45 13.36 14.78 2.51
CA GLU A 45 12.77 15.42 1.32
C GLU A 45 11.28 15.72 1.49
N PHE A 46 10.59 14.95 2.34
CA PHE A 46 9.17 15.17 2.67
C PHE A 46 8.99 16.30 3.70
N LEU A 47 9.90 16.43 4.68
CA LEU A 47 9.87 17.50 5.69
C LEU A 47 10.57 18.79 5.25
N SER A 48 11.63 18.70 4.45
CA SER A 48 12.49 19.81 4.04
C SER A 48 12.06 20.32 2.67
N SER A 49 11.08 21.21 2.62
CA SER A 49 10.53 21.71 1.35
C SER A 49 11.48 22.64 0.56
N GLN A 50 12.66 23.02 1.08
CA GLN A 50 13.29 24.29 0.67
C GLN A 50 14.79 24.31 0.31
N LYS A 51 15.60 23.26 0.49
CA LYS A 51 17.02 23.34 0.09
C LYS A 51 17.55 22.01 -0.41
N ALA A 52 17.48 21.81 -1.71
CA ALA A 52 18.13 20.68 -2.35
C ALA A 52 18.95 21.15 -3.55
N GLY A 53 20.24 20.80 -3.57
CA GLY A 53 21.15 21.12 -4.69
C GLY A 53 20.70 20.47 -6.00
N SER A 54 21.27 20.88 -7.13
CA SER A 54 20.88 20.41 -8.49
C SER A 54 20.79 18.88 -8.65
N ALA A 55 21.62 18.11 -7.92
CA ALA A 55 21.55 16.65 -7.89
C ALA A 55 20.32 16.09 -7.14
N GLN A 56 19.87 16.76 -6.07
CA GLN A 56 18.70 16.35 -5.29
C GLN A 56 17.37 16.69 -6.01
N TYR A 57 17.36 17.71 -6.87
CA TYR A 57 16.19 18.06 -7.67
C TYR A 57 15.72 16.93 -8.60
N ASN A 58 16.65 16.16 -9.17
CA ASN A 58 16.31 14.99 -10.01
C ASN A 58 15.74 13.83 -9.18
N VAL A 59 16.28 13.60 -7.98
CA VAL A 59 15.79 12.57 -7.06
C VAL A 59 14.36 12.89 -6.60
N ARG A 60 14.10 14.14 -6.21
CA ARG A 60 12.77 14.61 -5.81
C ARG A 60 11.73 14.40 -6.90
N ARG A 61 12.06 14.77 -8.15
CA ARG A 61 11.14 14.57 -9.28
C ARG A 61 10.80 13.10 -9.49
N VAL A 62 11.80 12.20 -9.44
CA VAL A 62 11.55 10.75 -9.55
C VAL A 62 10.67 10.24 -8.41
N LEU A 63 10.89 10.69 -7.17
CA LEU A 63 10.08 10.29 -6.03
C LEU A 63 8.61 10.74 -6.19
N PHE A 64 8.37 12.03 -6.43
CA PHE A 64 7.02 12.60 -6.45
C PHE A 64 6.24 12.35 -7.75
N TYR A 65 6.91 12.28 -8.91
CA TYR A 65 6.24 12.14 -10.21
C TYR A 65 6.27 10.72 -10.78
N ILE A 66 7.10 9.82 -10.25
CA ILE A 66 7.19 8.44 -10.74
C ILE A 66 6.79 7.45 -9.65
N ARG A 67 7.49 7.46 -8.51
CA ARG A 67 7.29 6.42 -7.48
C ARG A 67 5.99 6.61 -6.71
N LEU A 68 5.70 7.81 -6.24
CA LEU A 68 4.48 8.13 -5.48
C LEU A 68 3.19 7.84 -6.28
N PRO A 69 3.01 8.32 -7.53
CA PRO A 69 1.81 7.99 -8.30
C PRO A 69 1.71 6.49 -8.59
N ARG A 70 2.82 5.78 -8.83
CA ARG A 70 2.80 4.32 -9.01
C ARG A 70 2.28 3.59 -7.77
N ILE A 71 2.72 3.99 -6.58
CA ILE A 71 2.26 3.40 -5.31
C ILE A 71 0.75 3.66 -5.15
N LEU A 72 0.29 4.89 -5.38
CA LEU A 72 -1.14 5.21 -5.31
C LEU A 72 -1.97 4.38 -6.29
N MET A 73 -1.52 4.25 -7.54
CA MET A 73 -2.21 3.44 -8.55
C MET A 73 -2.26 1.95 -8.15
N SER A 74 -1.17 1.41 -7.58
CA SER A 74 -1.16 0.03 -7.10
C SER A 74 -2.12 -0.22 -5.93
N LEU A 75 -2.26 0.75 -5.02
CA LEU A 75 -3.21 0.68 -3.91
C LEU A 75 -4.66 0.70 -4.42
N VAL A 76 -4.98 1.61 -5.34
CA VAL A 76 -6.33 1.70 -5.93
C VAL A 76 -6.66 0.44 -6.72
N ALA A 77 -5.73 -0.05 -7.56
CA ALA A 77 -5.93 -1.28 -8.33
C ALA A 77 -6.11 -2.50 -7.42
N GLY A 78 -5.29 -2.64 -6.37
CA GLY A 78 -5.41 -3.72 -5.39
C GLY A 78 -6.74 -3.68 -4.63
N ALA A 79 -7.19 -2.50 -4.20
CA ALA A 79 -8.50 -2.33 -3.56
C ALA A 79 -9.66 -2.68 -4.50
N GLY A 80 -9.57 -2.27 -5.78
CA GLY A 80 -10.53 -2.64 -6.81
C GLY A 80 -10.61 -4.16 -7.03
N LEU A 81 -9.46 -4.83 -7.11
CA LEU A 81 -9.41 -6.29 -7.26
C LEU A 81 -10.00 -7.02 -6.05
N ALA A 82 -9.65 -6.57 -4.84
CA ALA A 82 -10.16 -7.17 -3.60
C ALA A 82 -11.68 -7.00 -3.46
N THR A 83 -12.21 -5.83 -3.80
CA THR A 83 -13.66 -5.56 -3.76
C THR A 83 -14.42 -6.35 -4.81
N ALA A 84 -13.90 -6.45 -6.03
CA ALA A 84 -14.48 -7.31 -7.07
C ALA A 84 -14.51 -8.78 -6.63
N GLY A 85 -13.41 -9.31 -6.08
CA GLY A 85 -13.36 -10.67 -5.56
C GLY A 85 -14.38 -10.93 -4.45
N ALA A 86 -14.50 -10.00 -3.49
CA ALA A 86 -15.49 -10.09 -2.42
C ALA A 86 -16.93 -10.04 -2.96
N ALA A 87 -17.21 -9.20 -3.95
CA ALA A 87 -18.52 -9.11 -4.60
C ALA A 87 -18.87 -10.42 -5.32
N PHE A 88 -17.93 -11.01 -6.06
CA PHE A 88 -18.11 -12.32 -6.71
C PHE A 88 -18.39 -13.43 -5.69
N GLN A 89 -17.60 -13.50 -4.62
CA GLN A 89 -17.81 -14.48 -3.54
C GLN A 89 -19.18 -14.31 -2.88
N SER A 90 -19.63 -13.08 -2.69
CA SER A 90 -20.96 -12.78 -2.13
C SER A 90 -22.10 -13.11 -3.08
N LEU A 91 -21.93 -12.91 -4.39
CA LEU A 91 -22.96 -13.16 -5.39
C LEU A 91 -23.27 -14.66 -5.53
N PHE A 92 -22.21 -15.48 -5.55
CA PHE A 92 -22.35 -16.94 -5.67
C PHE A 92 -22.50 -17.64 -4.32
N GLY A 93 -22.34 -16.93 -3.20
CA GLY A 93 -22.31 -17.51 -1.86
C GLY A 93 -21.20 -18.56 -1.68
N ASN A 94 -20.16 -18.50 -2.51
CA ASN A 94 -19.08 -19.47 -2.53
C ASN A 94 -17.74 -18.74 -2.32
N PRO A 95 -17.06 -18.97 -1.17
CA PRO A 95 -15.79 -18.32 -0.88
C PRO A 95 -14.64 -18.71 -1.82
N LEU A 96 -14.83 -19.74 -2.66
CA LEU A 96 -13.87 -20.17 -3.69
C LEU A 96 -14.20 -19.61 -5.09
N ALA A 97 -15.33 -18.93 -5.26
CA ALA A 97 -15.70 -18.35 -6.55
C ALA A 97 -14.74 -17.21 -6.89
N THR A 98 -14.04 -17.36 -8.01
CA THR A 98 -13.20 -16.33 -8.61
C THR A 98 -13.65 -16.11 -10.05
N PRO A 99 -13.57 -14.90 -10.60
CA PRO A 99 -14.02 -14.61 -11.95
C PRO A 99 -13.40 -15.54 -13.01
N ASP A 100 -12.16 -15.98 -12.80
CA ASP A 100 -11.44 -16.92 -13.69
C ASP A 100 -12.07 -18.32 -13.77
N THR A 101 -12.94 -18.70 -12.82
CA THR A 101 -13.64 -20.00 -12.86
C THR A 101 -14.84 -20.03 -13.79
N LEU A 102 -15.30 -18.87 -14.28
CA LEU A 102 -16.48 -18.75 -15.13
C LEU A 102 -16.15 -18.60 -16.64
N GLY A 103 -14.87 -18.39 -16.98
CA GLY A 103 -14.40 -18.20 -18.35
C GLY A 103 -14.17 -16.73 -18.71
#